data_AF-A0A2P0AZB4-F1
#
_entry.id   AF-A0A2P0AZB4-F1
#
_cell.length_a   1.000
_cell.length_b   1.000
_cell.length_c   1.000
_cell.angle_alpha   90.00
_cell.angle_beta   90.00
_cell.angle_gamma   90.00
#
_symmetry.space_group_name_H-M   'P 1'
#
loop_
_entity.id
_entity.type
_entity.pdbx_description
1 polymer ?
#
loop_
_entity_poly.entity_id
_entity_poly.type
_entity_poly.pdbx_seq_one_letter_code
_entity_poly.pdbx_strand_id
1 'polypeptide(L)'
;MLFTDPAYLFLFLPIVAFVCAGVRSRFGVEWALAFLFVASCAFYVGWGVDYLIMMLASILVNWAASQSLIHLGDDRKPLRRAIFWAGIAFNFGALIWFKYSFFFLNYAESSAAFNAGLVAIPVGISFYTFQQAVFLLDAYRRDREVIDYLGTERGARGRARGFVRYAAFIAFFPQLVIGPIVYLKEFAPQVRSADFARLVRINIEVGLFLIIVGLFKKVLIADNIARYVDPVFDMVAVGGEPNLIDAWTAALGYYAQLYFDFSGYSDMALGSARILGIILPINFASPLKANSIGDFYRRWHITLTRVIALFMYTPLSLFGARFAARHIKWKPLARFPLIWLPLLVNFEVIALWHGATMTFVLFGLLHGLWYVLETEAKKTSAWRTWKSRSSETARNIIGRVAFTVPMVLCFALFRSESVTTWSHLVGAMFGQQALPLDQVGLRDVGELALVFAILGFCWFLPNAYELARDHKPGLFTWTYPANRNLLARIKWAPNIIWGGIMAGALLGTLYYVSRLPPFIYLGF
;
A
#
# COMPACT_ATOMS: atom_id res chain seq x y z
N MET A 1 10.97 -14.86 0.87
CA MET A 1 9.78 -15.75 1.01
C MET A 1 8.53 -14.92 0.79
N LEU A 2 7.53 -15.47 0.11
CA LEU A 2 6.21 -14.86 -0.07
C LEU A 2 5.23 -15.36 1.01
N PHE A 3 4.19 -14.57 1.31
CA PHE A 3 3.17 -14.99 2.27
C PHE A 3 2.26 -16.11 1.75
N THR A 4 2.21 -16.29 0.43
CA THR A 4 1.50 -17.38 -0.24
C THR A 4 2.26 -18.70 -0.19
N ASP A 5 3.57 -18.68 0.13
CA ASP A 5 4.40 -19.89 0.11
C ASP A 5 3.96 -20.85 1.23
N PRO A 6 3.76 -22.15 0.93
CA PRO A 6 3.47 -23.15 1.96
C PRO A 6 4.54 -23.19 3.06
N ALA A 7 5.82 -22.98 2.69
CA ALA A 7 6.92 -22.88 3.64
C ALA A 7 6.76 -21.68 4.59
N TYR A 8 6.22 -20.55 4.13
CA TYR A 8 5.91 -19.43 5.00
C TYR A 8 4.77 -19.77 5.97
N LEU A 9 3.66 -20.29 5.44
CA LEU A 9 2.42 -20.53 6.18
C LEU A 9 2.54 -21.63 7.23
N PHE A 10 3.17 -22.75 6.89
CA PHE A 10 3.18 -23.96 7.72
C PHE A 10 4.48 -24.18 8.49
N LEU A 11 5.58 -23.52 8.09
CA LEU A 11 6.87 -23.67 8.77
C LEU A 11 7.32 -22.34 9.40
N PHE A 12 7.62 -21.33 8.59
CA PHE A 12 8.23 -20.09 9.06
C PHE A 12 7.38 -19.37 10.10
N LEU A 13 6.12 -19.05 9.78
CA LEU A 13 5.26 -18.27 10.68
C LEU A 13 4.95 -19.01 12.00
N PRO A 14 4.57 -20.31 11.99
CA PRO A 14 4.39 -21.06 13.24
C PRO A 14 5.67 -21.12 14.08
N ILE A 15 6.82 -21.45 13.48
CA ILE A 15 8.10 -21.52 14.20
C ILE A 15 8.42 -20.17 14.85
N VAL A 16 8.30 -19.07 14.08
CA VAL A 16 8.55 -17.72 14.61
C VAL A 16 7.59 -17.42 15.76
N ALA A 17 6.29 -17.71 15.65
CA ALA A 17 5.32 -17.47 16.71
C ALA A 17 5.62 -18.25 18.00
N PHE A 18 5.91 -19.55 17.90
CA PHE A 18 6.24 -20.40 19.05
C PHE A 18 7.57 -20.01 19.70
N VAL A 19 8.60 -19.76 18.90
CA VAL A 19 9.92 -19.37 19.42
C VAL A 19 9.86 -17.96 20.04
N CYS A 20 9.18 -17.00 19.40
CA CYS A 20 8.91 -15.69 20.00
C CYS A 20 8.25 -15.82 21.37
N ALA A 21 7.22 -16.68 21.48
CA ALA A 21 6.51 -16.90 22.74
C ALA A 21 7.40 -17.49 23.83
N GLY A 22 8.19 -18.52 23.51
CA GLY A 22 9.14 -19.12 24.44
C GLY A 22 10.27 -18.16 24.86
N VAL A 23 10.82 -17.39 23.92
CA VAL A 23 11.85 -16.38 24.20
C VAL A 23 11.27 -15.26 25.08
N ARG A 24 10.06 -14.79 24.77
CA ARG A 24 9.37 -13.75 25.55
C ARG A 24 9.08 -14.18 26.98
N SER A 25 8.69 -15.43 27.20
CA SER A 25 8.40 -15.96 28.54
C SER A 25 9.68 -16.19 29.35
N ARG A 26 10.77 -16.65 28.71
CA ARG A 26 12.01 -17.02 29.41
C ARG A 26 12.99 -15.87 29.61
N PHE A 27 13.08 -14.95 28.65
CA PHE A 27 14.13 -13.92 28.58
C PHE A 27 13.57 -12.49 28.47
N GLY A 28 12.28 -12.31 28.20
CA GLY A 28 11.62 -11.00 28.17
C GLY A 28 11.53 -10.35 26.79
N VAL A 29 11.08 -9.09 26.75
CA VAL A 29 10.71 -8.37 25.51
C VAL A 29 11.92 -8.09 24.62
N GLU A 30 13.06 -7.69 25.20
CA GLU A 30 14.26 -7.34 24.41
C GLU A 30 14.77 -8.51 23.57
N TRP A 31 14.77 -9.72 24.14
CA TRP A 31 15.19 -10.93 23.45
C TRP A 31 14.16 -11.38 22.41
N ALA A 32 12.87 -11.16 22.67
CA ALA A 32 11.83 -11.40 21.67
C ALA A 32 11.99 -10.47 20.45
N LEU A 33 12.34 -9.19 20.67
CA LEU A 33 12.66 -8.25 19.59
C LEU A 33 13.94 -8.64 18.84
N ALA A 34 14.99 -9.07 19.56
CA ALA A 34 16.21 -9.57 18.94
C ALA A 34 15.94 -10.79 18.03
N PHE A 35 15.17 -11.75 18.52
CA PHE A 35 14.76 -12.91 17.73
C PHE A 35 13.89 -12.50 16.53
N LEU A 36 12.91 -11.60 16.72
CA LEU A 36 12.08 -11.09 15.62
C LEU A 36 12.91 -10.38 14.54
N PHE A 37 13.93 -9.62 14.92
CA PHE A 37 14.85 -9.01 13.98
C PHE A 37 15.59 -10.06 13.16
N VAL A 38 16.18 -11.09 13.80
CA VAL A 38 16.86 -12.19 13.13
C VAL A 38 15.90 -12.97 12.21
N ALA A 39 14.71 -13.31 12.70
CA ALA A 39 13.68 -13.97 11.91
C ALA A 39 13.28 -13.14 10.69
N SER A 40 13.22 -11.82 10.84
CA SER A 40 12.89 -10.93 9.74
C SER A 40 14.01 -10.81 8.71
N CYS A 41 15.28 -10.80 9.15
CA CYS A 41 16.40 -10.93 8.24
C CYS A 41 16.33 -12.26 7.47
N ALA A 42 16.06 -13.38 8.13
CA ALA A 42 15.91 -14.69 7.48
C ALA A 42 14.77 -14.72 6.45
N PHE A 43 13.63 -14.10 6.77
CA PHE A 43 12.52 -13.92 5.82
C PHE A 43 12.97 -13.14 4.57
N TYR A 44 13.75 -12.09 4.79
CA TYR A 44 14.21 -11.16 3.76
C TYR A 44 15.34 -11.73 2.90
N VAL A 45 16.18 -12.63 3.42
CA VAL A 45 17.22 -13.36 2.63
C VAL A 45 16.62 -14.05 1.42
N GLY A 46 15.37 -14.55 1.52
CA GLY A 46 14.68 -15.16 0.39
C GLY A 46 14.39 -14.22 -0.79
N TRP A 47 14.74 -12.93 -0.69
CA TRP A 47 14.70 -11.96 -1.80
C TRP A 47 16.08 -11.64 -2.37
N GLY A 48 17.16 -11.99 -1.66
CA GLY A 48 18.54 -11.68 -2.05
C GLY A 48 19.38 -11.20 -0.87
N VAL A 49 20.59 -11.74 -0.75
CA VAL A 49 21.54 -11.36 0.31
C VAL A 49 22.01 -9.91 0.14
N ASP A 50 22.21 -9.46 -1.10
CA ASP A 50 22.62 -8.08 -1.40
C ASP A 50 21.58 -7.05 -0.92
N TYR A 51 20.29 -7.37 -1.10
CA TYR A 51 19.20 -6.53 -0.60
C TYR A 51 19.20 -6.49 0.92
N LEU A 52 19.45 -7.61 1.60
CA LEU A 52 19.58 -7.65 3.06
C LEU A 52 20.73 -6.76 3.53
N ILE A 53 21.91 -6.87 2.93
CA ILE A 53 23.08 -6.04 3.29
C ILE A 53 22.73 -4.57 3.17
N MET A 54 22.08 -4.18 2.07
CA MET A 54 21.69 -2.79 1.85
C MET A 54 20.62 -2.31 2.85
N MET A 55 19.61 -3.14 3.18
CA MET A 55 18.64 -2.82 4.23
C MET A 55 19.33 -2.62 5.58
N LEU A 56 20.25 -3.52 5.96
CA LEU A 56 21.02 -3.41 7.21
C LEU A 56 21.90 -2.16 7.25
N ALA A 57 22.55 -1.82 6.14
CA ALA A 57 23.30 -0.57 6.00
C ALA A 57 22.38 0.65 6.19
N SER A 58 21.21 0.66 5.55
CA SER A 58 20.22 1.73 5.74
C SER A 58 19.75 1.83 7.20
N ILE A 59 19.47 0.70 7.85
CA ILE A 59 19.10 0.63 9.26
C ILE A 59 20.19 1.23 10.13
N LEU A 60 21.46 0.88 9.90
CA LEU A 60 22.58 1.40 10.68
C LEU A 60 22.73 2.92 10.57
N VAL A 61 22.72 3.43 9.33
CA VAL A 61 22.86 4.88 9.05
C VAL A 61 21.71 5.65 9.70
N ASN A 62 20.47 5.21 9.49
CA ASN A 62 19.31 5.88 10.05
C ASN A 62 19.26 5.80 11.58
N TRP A 63 19.62 4.66 12.16
CA TRP A 63 19.73 4.53 13.62
C TRP A 63 20.76 5.50 14.20
N ALA A 64 21.95 5.58 13.60
CA ALA A 64 23.00 6.48 14.05
C ALA A 64 22.57 7.96 13.95
N ALA A 65 21.89 8.32 12.86
CA ALA A 65 21.31 9.65 12.69
C ALA A 65 20.24 9.94 13.75
N SER A 66 19.26 9.04 13.95
CA SER A 66 18.22 9.19 14.99
C SER A 66 18.80 9.33 16.39
N GLN A 67 19.79 8.50 16.75
CA GLN A 67 20.47 8.58 18.04
C GLN A 67 21.16 9.94 18.22
N SER A 68 21.84 10.43 17.19
CA SER A 68 22.49 11.74 17.21
C SER A 68 21.48 12.87 17.38
N LEU A 69 20.34 12.81 16.67
CA LEU A 69 19.28 13.82 16.75
C LEU A 69 18.66 13.93 18.15
N ILE A 70 18.53 12.81 18.86
CA ILE A 70 17.95 12.77 20.21
C ILE A 70 18.92 13.34 21.25
N HIS A 71 20.21 13.01 21.15
CA HIS A 71 21.20 13.34 22.17
C HIS A 71 21.87 14.71 21.99
N LEU A 72 21.90 15.27 20.78
CA LEU A 72 22.44 16.60 20.55
C LEU A 72 21.57 17.66 21.22
N GLY A 73 22.18 18.49 22.07
CA GLY A 73 21.54 19.61 22.76
C GLY A 73 21.04 20.70 21.82
N ASP A 74 20.27 21.64 22.37
CA ASP A 74 19.71 22.76 21.59
C ASP A 74 20.75 23.83 21.22
N ASP A 75 21.90 23.82 21.90
CA ASP A 75 23.12 24.56 21.53
C ASP A 75 23.65 24.18 20.14
N ARG A 76 23.43 22.94 19.69
CA ARG A 76 23.87 22.41 18.39
C ARG A 76 22.76 22.34 17.34
N LYS A 77 21.79 23.26 17.39
CA LYS A 77 20.64 23.31 16.47
C LYS A 77 21.02 23.26 14.98
N PRO A 78 22.05 23.97 14.47
CA PRO A 78 22.45 23.89 13.07
C PRO A 78 22.91 22.48 12.67
N LEU A 79 23.74 21.84 13.49
CA LEU A 79 24.22 20.47 13.26
C LEU A 79 23.05 19.48 13.29
N ARG A 80 22.12 19.61 14.25
CA ARG A 80 20.93 18.77 14.33
C ARG A 80 20.08 18.86 13.06
N ARG A 81 19.91 20.08 12.54
CA ARG A 81 19.21 20.32 11.27
C ARG A 81 19.96 19.72 10.08
N ALA A 82 21.29 19.82 10.05
CA ALA A 82 22.12 19.22 9.00
C ALA A 82 22.00 17.69 8.99
N ILE A 83 22.10 17.03 10.15
CA ILE A 83 21.93 15.58 10.29
C ILE A 83 20.56 15.13 9.81
N PHE A 84 19.50 15.87 10.20
CA PHE A 84 18.14 15.55 9.75
C PHE A 84 18.01 15.61 8.22
N TRP A 85 18.44 16.71 7.60
CA TRP A 85 18.34 16.84 6.14
C TRP A 85 19.27 15.88 5.40
N ALA A 86 20.46 15.58 5.93
CA ALA A 86 21.34 14.56 5.39
C ALA A 86 20.70 13.17 5.46
N GLY A 87 20.02 12.83 6.56
CA GLY A 87 19.27 11.58 6.70
C GLY A 87 18.09 11.49 5.72
N ILE A 88 17.30 12.56 5.58
CA ILE A 88 16.21 12.63 4.59
C ILE A 88 16.76 12.48 3.16
N ALA A 89 17.85 13.18 2.84
CA ALA A 89 18.53 13.09 1.54
C ALA A 89 19.12 11.70 1.29
N PHE A 90 19.66 11.02 2.31
CA PHE A 90 20.16 9.65 2.20
C PHE A 90 19.03 8.67 1.84
N ASN A 91 17.91 8.73 2.56
CA ASN A 91 16.75 7.85 2.33
C ASN A 91 16.14 8.05 0.93
N PHE A 92 15.71 9.27 0.62
CA PHE A 92 15.07 9.54 -0.67
C PHE A 92 16.08 9.55 -1.83
N GLY A 93 17.35 9.87 -1.57
CA GLY A 93 18.42 9.76 -2.55
C GLY A 93 18.68 8.31 -2.94
N ALA A 94 18.70 7.37 -1.99
CA ALA A 94 18.76 5.94 -2.30
C ALA A 94 17.56 5.50 -3.15
N LEU A 95 16.35 5.92 -2.78
CA LEU A 95 15.14 5.59 -3.55
C LEU A 95 15.19 6.14 -4.98
N ILE A 96 15.60 7.40 -5.15
CA ILE A 96 15.77 8.04 -6.47
C ILE A 96 16.86 7.31 -7.27
N TRP A 97 17.99 6.99 -6.64
CA TRP A 97 19.08 6.27 -7.29
C TRP A 97 18.62 4.92 -7.84
N PHE A 98 18.07 4.03 -7.00
CA PHE A 98 17.66 2.71 -7.46
C PHE A 98 16.57 2.76 -8.50
N LYS A 99 15.69 3.76 -8.41
CA LYS A 99 14.55 3.86 -9.31
C LYS A 99 14.87 4.49 -10.67
N TYR A 100 15.76 5.47 -10.69
CA TYR A 100 16.06 6.27 -11.88
C TYR A 100 17.48 6.07 -12.41
N SER A 101 18.27 5.17 -11.81
CA SER A 101 19.63 4.81 -12.25
C SER A 101 19.68 4.50 -13.74
N PHE A 102 18.76 3.67 -14.24
CA PHE A 102 18.68 3.37 -15.67
C PHE A 102 18.49 4.63 -16.51
N PHE A 103 17.60 5.54 -16.12
CA PHE A 103 17.42 6.81 -16.84
C PHE A 103 18.68 7.69 -16.79
N PHE A 104 19.30 7.83 -15.63
CA PHE A 104 20.52 8.64 -15.46
C PHE A 104 21.70 8.09 -16.26
N LEU A 105 21.87 6.77 -16.25
CA LEU A 105 22.94 6.07 -16.96
C LEU A 105 22.73 6.21 -18.48
N ASN A 106 21.54 5.91 -19.00
CA ASN A 106 21.24 6.10 -20.43
C ASN A 106 21.34 7.57 -20.89
N TYR A 107 20.93 8.54 -20.06
CA TYR A 107 21.06 9.97 -20.39
C TYR A 107 22.53 10.39 -20.50
N ALA A 108 23.37 9.94 -19.55
CA ALA A 108 24.81 10.15 -19.60
C ALA A 108 25.48 9.45 -20.80
N GLU A 109 24.95 8.30 -21.22
CA GLU A 109 25.48 7.45 -22.30
C GLU A 109 25.15 7.91 -23.72
N SER A 110 24.32 8.95 -23.89
CA SER A 110 24.33 9.72 -25.15
C SER A 110 25.73 10.29 -25.49
N SER A 111 26.72 10.09 -24.61
CA SER A 111 28.15 10.38 -24.82
C SER A 111 29.15 9.20 -24.78
N ALA A 112 28.79 7.93 -24.47
CA ALA A 112 29.68 6.75 -24.66
C ALA A 112 29.01 5.41 -24.27
N ALA A 113 29.41 4.33 -24.96
CA ALA A 113 28.94 2.95 -24.81
C ALA A 113 29.31 2.28 -23.47
N PHE A 114 28.48 2.46 -22.45
CA PHE A 114 28.47 1.63 -21.25
C PHE A 114 27.18 0.79 -21.30
N ASN A 115 27.26 -0.52 -21.13
CA ASN A 115 26.04 -1.34 -20.95
C ASN A 115 25.80 -1.40 -19.44
N ALA A 116 25.15 -0.36 -18.89
CA ALA A 116 24.67 -0.41 -17.53
C ALA A 116 23.59 -1.50 -17.42
N GLY A 117 23.97 -2.68 -16.93
CA GLY A 117 23.01 -3.68 -16.52
C GLY A 117 21.95 -3.04 -15.59
N LEU A 118 20.68 -3.40 -15.79
CA LEU A 118 19.58 -2.88 -14.98
C LEU A 118 19.91 -3.03 -13.48
N VAL A 119 20.03 -1.91 -12.77
CA VAL A 119 20.22 -1.93 -11.32
C VAL A 119 18.94 -2.47 -10.70
N ALA A 120 18.96 -3.71 -10.24
CA ALA A 120 17.79 -4.34 -9.66
C ALA A 120 17.32 -3.56 -8.42
N ILE A 121 16.03 -3.19 -8.41
CA ILE A 121 15.43 -2.44 -7.30
C ILE A 121 15.27 -3.37 -6.11
N PRO A 122 15.88 -3.05 -4.96
CA PRO A 122 15.80 -3.91 -3.79
C PRO A 122 14.37 -3.97 -3.25
N VAL A 123 13.88 -5.20 -3.05
CA VAL A 123 12.48 -5.43 -2.67
C VAL A 123 12.14 -4.72 -1.35
N GLY A 124 11.08 -3.91 -1.35
CA GLY A 124 10.65 -3.18 -0.15
C GLY A 124 11.45 -1.91 0.17
N ILE A 125 12.41 -1.49 -0.67
CA ILE A 125 13.19 -0.26 -0.45
C ILE A 125 12.31 0.94 -0.17
N SER A 126 11.25 1.12 -0.94
CA SER A 126 10.28 2.20 -0.73
C SER A 126 9.70 2.21 0.68
N PHE A 127 9.28 1.04 1.18
CA PHE A 127 8.51 0.93 2.41
C PHE A 127 9.38 1.21 3.64
N TYR A 128 10.55 0.58 3.75
CA TYR A 128 11.43 0.88 4.87
C TYR A 128 12.02 2.29 4.76
N THR A 129 12.28 2.82 3.56
CA THR A 129 12.70 4.22 3.35
C THR A 129 11.68 5.20 3.94
N PHE A 130 10.39 4.99 3.66
CA PHE A 130 9.33 5.83 4.23
C PHE A 130 9.24 5.70 5.74
N GLN A 131 9.32 4.48 6.30
CA GLN A 131 9.30 4.27 7.75
C GLN A 131 10.50 4.93 8.45
N GLN A 132 11.69 4.80 7.87
CA GLN A 132 12.92 5.41 8.37
C GLN A 132 12.85 6.94 8.31
N ALA A 133 12.32 7.51 7.22
CA ALA A 133 12.11 8.96 7.11
C ALA A 133 11.12 9.49 8.16
N VAL A 134 10.00 8.79 8.40
CA VAL A 134 9.05 9.15 9.48
C VAL A 134 9.74 9.08 10.84
N PHE A 135 10.48 8.00 11.11
CA PHE A 135 11.20 7.83 12.37
C PHE A 135 12.25 8.94 12.57
N LEU A 136 13.00 9.31 11.53
CA LEU A 136 13.95 10.44 11.58
C LEU A 136 13.25 11.77 11.86
N LEU A 137 12.08 12.02 11.27
CA LEU A 137 11.29 13.22 11.52
C LEU A 137 10.82 13.27 12.98
N ASP A 138 10.34 12.16 13.52
CA ASP A 138 9.91 12.07 14.91
C ASP A 138 11.11 12.20 15.88
N ALA A 139 12.26 11.61 15.54
CA ALA A 139 13.52 11.80 16.28
C ALA A 139 13.99 13.27 16.27
N TYR A 140 13.93 13.95 15.11
CA TYR A 140 14.28 15.37 14.98
C TYR A 140 13.35 16.26 15.82
N ARG A 141 12.08 15.90 15.92
CA ARG A 141 11.07 16.55 16.77
C ARG A 141 11.18 16.16 18.24
N ARG A 142 12.06 15.22 18.59
CA ARG A 142 12.17 14.64 19.95
C ARG A 142 10.81 14.10 20.45
N ASP A 143 10.10 13.39 19.58
CA ASP A 143 8.87 12.70 19.95
C ASP A 143 9.15 11.74 21.12
N ARG A 144 8.28 11.76 22.14
CA ARG A 144 8.48 10.97 23.37
C ARG A 144 8.50 9.47 23.09
N GLU A 145 7.65 8.98 22.19
CA GLU A 145 7.62 7.55 21.87
C GLU A 145 8.94 7.08 21.25
N VAL A 146 9.59 7.92 20.43
CA VAL A 146 10.91 7.60 19.84
C VAL A 146 11.99 7.52 20.91
N ILE A 147 12.02 8.50 21.83
CA ILE A 147 13.02 8.56 22.91
C ILE A 147 12.84 7.36 23.85
N ASP A 148 11.61 7.09 24.28
CA ASP A 148 11.29 6.00 25.20
C ASP A 148 11.56 4.64 24.56
N TYR A 149 11.23 4.47 23.27
CA TYR A 149 11.47 3.23 22.54
C TYR A 149 12.96 2.94 22.36
N LEU A 150 13.75 3.92 21.94
CA LEU A 150 15.21 3.72 21.80
C LEU A 150 15.92 3.56 23.15
N GLY A 151 15.31 4.05 24.23
CA GLY A 151 15.82 3.98 25.58
C GLY A 151 16.83 5.09 25.89
N THR A 152 16.89 5.47 27.17
CA THR A 152 17.82 6.48 27.71
C THR A 152 19.05 5.84 28.37
N GLU A 153 19.15 4.50 28.32
CA GLU A 153 20.24 3.74 28.91
C GLU A 153 21.58 4.12 28.26
N ARG A 154 22.51 4.63 29.07
CA ARG A 154 23.85 5.01 28.61
C ARG A 154 24.77 3.79 28.50
N GLY A 155 25.82 3.92 27.68
CA GLY A 155 26.85 2.90 27.51
C GLY A 155 26.60 1.93 26.33
N ALA A 156 27.50 0.96 26.15
CA ALA A 156 27.46 0.05 25.01
C ALA A 156 26.21 -0.85 24.99
N ARG A 157 25.78 -1.34 26.16
CA ARG A 157 24.61 -2.22 26.29
C ARG A 157 23.29 -1.50 25.96
N GLY A 158 23.10 -0.29 26.45
CA GLY A 158 21.91 0.53 26.14
C GLY A 158 21.83 0.84 24.65
N ARG A 159 22.95 1.23 24.02
CA ARG A 159 23.03 1.44 22.57
C ARG A 159 22.71 0.17 21.77
N ALA A 160 23.21 -0.99 22.17
CA ALA A 160 22.91 -2.26 21.50
C ALA A 160 21.41 -2.61 21.58
N ARG A 161 20.77 -2.42 22.74
CA ARG A 161 19.31 -2.60 22.89
C ARG A 161 18.53 -1.62 22.02
N GLY A 162 18.87 -0.35 22.06
CA GLY A 162 18.24 0.69 21.22
C GLY A 162 18.38 0.38 19.73
N PHE A 163 19.52 -0.14 19.28
CA PHE A 163 19.71 -0.62 17.91
C PHE A 163 18.80 -1.80 17.59
N VAL A 164 18.76 -2.83 18.43
CA VAL A 164 17.91 -4.01 18.19
C VAL A 164 16.43 -3.63 18.14
N ARG A 165 15.96 -2.76 19.03
CA ARG A 165 14.57 -2.26 19.01
C ARG A 165 14.26 -1.54 17.70
N TYR A 166 15.14 -0.65 17.27
CA TYR A 166 15.00 0.07 16.00
C TYR A 166 15.01 -0.87 14.80
N ALA A 167 15.99 -1.77 14.75
CA ALA A 167 16.15 -2.74 13.67
C ALA A 167 14.96 -3.70 13.59
N ALA A 168 14.45 -4.19 14.74
CA ALA A 168 13.26 -5.02 14.80
C ALA A 168 12.00 -4.29 14.31
N PHE A 169 11.88 -2.98 14.58
CA PHE A 169 10.76 -2.17 14.09
C PHE A 169 10.81 -2.00 12.56
N ILE A 170 11.95 -1.58 12.01
CA ILE A 170 12.09 -1.34 10.56
C ILE A 170 12.03 -2.66 9.79
N ALA A 171 12.73 -3.70 10.25
CA ALA A 171 12.80 -4.97 9.56
C ALA A 171 11.57 -5.86 9.75
N PHE A 172 10.58 -5.48 10.58
CA PHE A 172 9.48 -6.37 10.97
C PHE A 172 8.82 -7.06 9.76
N PHE A 173 9.06 -8.37 9.59
CA PHE A 173 8.74 -9.07 8.34
C PHE A 173 7.28 -8.97 7.89
N PRO A 174 6.25 -8.89 8.76
CA PRO A 174 4.88 -8.74 8.30
C PRO A 174 4.66 -7.45 7.50
N GLN A 175 5.40 -6.38 7.79
CA GLN A 175 5.27 -5.11 7.08
C GLN A 175 6.36 -4.86 6.03
N LEU A 176 7.46 -5.61 6.06
CA LEU A 176 8.73 -5.21 5.44
C LEU A 176 8.70 -5.04 3.91
N VAL A 177 8.11 -6.00 3.18
CA VAL A 177 8.24 -6.04 1.73
C VAL A 177 7.24 -5.09 1.07
N ILE A 178 5.94 -5.28 1.29
CA ILE A 178 4.87 -4.39 0.76
C ILE A 178 3.72 -4.27 1.78
N GLY A 179 4.02 -4.33 3.07
CA GLY A 179 2.99 -4.23 4.09
C GLY A 179 2.58 -2.77 4.36
N PRO A 180 1.60 -2.57 5.26
CA PRO A 180 1.21 -1.22 5.68
C PRO A 180 2.41 -0.45 6.25
N ILE A 181 2.52 0.84 5.91
CA ILE A 181 3.55 1.71 6.46
C ILE A 181 3.13 2.14 7.87
N VAL A 182 3.86 1.68 8.89
CA VAL A 182 3.51 1.85 10.29
C VAL A 182 4.34 2.96 10.95
N TYR A 183 3.70 3.78 11.76
CA TYR A 183 4.40 4.79 12.57
C TYR A 183 4.80 4.20 13.92
N LEU A 184 5.92 4.63 14.49
CA LEU A 184 6.40 4.06 15.75
C LEU A 184 5.36 4.16 16.87
N LYS A 185 4.62 5.28 16.95
CA LYS A 185 3.53 5.48 17.92
C LYS A 185 2.39 4.46 17.83
N GLU A 186 2.26 3.76 16.70
CA GLU A 186 1.27 2.70 16.49
C GLU A 186 1.86 1.34 16.90
N PHE A 187 3.19 1.18 16.89
CA PHE A 187 3.88 -0.09 17.15
C PHE A 187 4.40 -0.19 18.60
N ALA A 188 5.09 0.83 19.09
CA ALA A 188 5.80 0.81 20.37
C ALA A 188 4.88 0.55 21.58
N PRO A 189 3.65 1.11 21.68
CA PRO A 189 2.75 0.77 22.77
C PRO A 189 2.35 -0.71 22.79
N GLN A 190 2.26 -1.34 21.62
CA GLN A 190 1.88 -2.76 21.51
C GLN A 190 3.03 -3.68 21.93
N VAL A 191 4.29 -3.33 21.62
CA VAL A 191 5.48 -4.05 22.10
C VAL A 191 5.59 -4.05 23.63
N ARG A 192 5.15 -2.97 24.27
CA ARG A 192 5.10 -2.85 25.75
C ARG A 192 3.93 -3.60 26.38
N SER A 193 2.96 -4.05 25.58
CA SER A 193 1.78 -4.75 26.07
C SER A 193 2.09 -6.15 26.59
N ALA A 194 1.19 -6.71 27.39
CA ALA A 194 1.29 -8.08 27.87
C ALA A 194 1.08 -9.13 26.76
N ASP A 195 0.48 -8.76 25.63
CA ASP A 195 0.12 -9.67 24.54
C ASP A 195 1.25 -9.86 23.52
N PHE A 196 2.20 -8.94 23.46
CA PHE A 196 3.29 -8.96 22.49
C PHE A 196 4.14 -10.22 22.63
N ALA A 197 4.40 -10.86 21.48
CA ALA A 197 5.17 -12.09 21.37
C ALA A 197 4.65 -13.18 22.32
N ARG A 198 3.32 -13.33 22.42
CA ARG A 198 2.67 -14.42 23.15
C ARG A 198 1.57 -15.06 22.31
N LEU A 199 1.31 -16.34 22.57
CA LEU A 199 0.22 -17.09 21.92
C LEU A 199 -1.12 -16.79 22.60
N VAL A 200 -1.71 -15.65 22.24
CA VAL A 200 -3.04 -15.25 22.71
C VAL A 200 -4.09 -15.81 21.76
N ARG A 201 -5.05 -16.59 22.28
CA ARG A 201 -6.08 -17.29 21.48
C ARG A 201 -6.77 -16.37 20.46
N ILE A 202 -7.31 -15.23 20.92
CA ILE A 202 -8.02 -14.29 20.03
C ILE A 202 -7.12 -13.70 18.94
N ASN A 203 -5.83 -13.50 19.23
CA ASN A 203 -4.87 -12.99 18.25
C ASN A 203 -4.58 -14.03 17.17
N ILE A 204 -4.49 -15.30 17.55
CA ILE A 204 -4.32 -16.42 16.62
C ILE A 204 -5.58 -16.56 15.75
N GLU A 205 -6.76 -16.54 16.34
CA GLU A 205 -8.03 -16.69 15.61
C GLU A 205 -8.25 -15.58 14.58
N VAL A 206 -8.07 -14.31 14.99
CA VAL A 206 -8.17 -13.15 14.08
C VAL A 206 -7.05 -13.20 13.04
N GLY A 207 -5.84 -13.58 13.44
CA GLY A 207 -4.68 -13.65 12.55
C GLY A 207 -4.87 -14.68 11.44
N LEU A 208 -5.31 -15.89 11.78
CA LEU A 208 -5.65 -16.94 10.81
C LEU A 208 -6.81 -16.50 9.91
N PHE A 209 -7.84 -15.86 10.47
CA PHE A 209 -8.93 -15.32 9.66
C PHE A 209 -8.43 -14.36 8.58
N LEU A 210 -7.58 -13.39 8.95
CA LEU A 210 -7.03 -12.41 8.01
C LEU A 210 -6.09 -13.04 6.99
N ILE A 211 -5.25 -14.00 7.39
CA ILE A 211 -4.37 -14.74 6.47
C ILE A 211 -5.19 -15.49 5.43
N ILE A 212 -6.21 -16.25 5.85
CA ILE A 212 -7.04 -17.05 4.94
C ILE A 212 -7.85 -16.16 4.00
N VAL A 213 -8.42 -15.06 4.50
CA VAL A 213 -9.11 -14.08 3.63
C VAL A 213 -8.12 -13.44 2.64
N GLY A 214 -6.92 -13.11 3.08
CA GLY A 214 -5.88 -12.54 2.22
C GLY A 214 -5.44 -13.51 1.12
N LEU A 215 -5.24 -14.79 1.48
CA LEU A 215 -4.96 -15.88 0.56
C LEU A 215 -6.09 -16.06 -0.46
N PHE A 216 -7.35 -16.08 -0.01
CA PHE A 216 -8.53 -16.18 -0.88
C PHE A 216 -8.55 -15.04 -1.92
N LYS A 217 -8.35 -13.79 -1.48
CA LYS A 217 -8.30 -12.64 -2.38
C LYS A 217 -7.17 -12.73 -3.40
N LYS A 218 -5.97 -13.11 -2.96
CA LYS A 218 -4.80 -13.20 -3.84
C LYS A 218 -4.94 -14.36 -4.83
N VAL A 219 -5.06 -15.57 -4.31
CA VAL A 219 -4.92 -16.81 -5.08
C VAL A 219 -6.19 -17.13 -5.87
N LEU A 220 -7.37 -17.02 -5.24
CA LEU A 220 -8.63 -17.43 -5.88
C LEU A 220 -9.25 -16.32 -6.73
N ILE A 221 -9.01 -15.05 -6.39
CA ILE A 221 -9.54 -13.93 -7.17
C ILE A 221 -8.46 -13.33 -8.07
N ALA A 222 -7.44 -12.66 -7.52
CA ALA A 222 -6.51 -11.87 -8.31
C ALA A 222 -5.74 -12.70 -9.35
N ASP A 223 -5.14 -13.82 -8.92
CA ASP A 223 -4.31 -14.63 -9.80
C ASP A 223 -5.12 -15.41 -10.85
N ASN A 224 -6.41 -15.64 -10.61
CA ASN A 224 -7.31 -16.23 -11.60
C ASN A 224 -7.81 -15.19 -12.61
N ILE A 225 -8.12 -13.96 -12.17
CA ILE A 225 -8.45 -12.86 -13.09
C ILE A 225 -7.28 -12.53 -14.01
N ALA A 226 -6.04 -12.57 -13.48
CA ALA A 226 -4.81 -12.28 -14.22
C ALA A 226 -4.71 -13.08 -15.53
N ARG A 227 -5.18 -14.33 -15.54
CA ARG A 227 -5.18 -15.23 -16.71
C ARG A 227 -5.99 -14.71 -17.90
N TYR A 228 -6.93 -13.81 -17.65
CA TYR A 228 -7.77 -13.17 -18.68
C TYR A 228 -7.31 -11.74 -18.97
N VAL A 229 -6.67 -11.10 -18.01
CA VAL A 229 -6.21 -9.71 -18.13
C VAL A 229 -4.88 -9.61 -18.86
N ASP A 230 -3.87 -10.37 -18.40
CA ASP A 230 -2.50 -10.23 -18.89
C ASP A 230 -2.38 -10.50 -20.41
N PRO A 231 -3.01 -11.53 -20.99
CA PRO A 231 -2.93 -11.77 -22.43
C PRO A 231 -3.43 -10.61 -23.29
N VAL A 232 -4.45 -9.88 -22.84
CA VAL A 232 -5.00 -8.73 -23.58
C VAL A 232 -4.03 -7.56 -23.54
N PHE A 233 -3.44 -7.26 -22.38
CA PHE A 233 -2.43 -6.19 -22.27
C PHE A 233 -1.17 -6.53 -23.06
N ASP A 234 -0.70 -7.77 -22.99
CA ASP A 234 0.50 -8.24 -23.70
C ASP A 234 0.27 -8.21 -25.23
N MET A 235 -0.93 -8.58 -25.68
CA MET A 235 -1.32 -8.47 -27.09
C MET A 235 -1.33 -7.02 -27.59
N VAL A 236 -1.92 -6.10 -26.83
CA VAL A 236 -1.96 -4.68 -27.23
C VAL A 236 -0.56 -4.07 -27.24
N ALA A 237 0.31 -4.49 -26.30
CA ALA A 237 1.69 -4.02 -26.21
C ALA A 237 2.51 -4.31 -27.49
N VAL A 238 2.25 -5.44 -28.15
CA VAL A 238 2.88 -5.81 -29.43
C VAL A 238 2.11 -5.31 -30.67
N GLY A 239 1.10 -4.45 -30.48
CA GLY A 239 0.33 -3.84 -31.56
C GLY A 239 -0.89 -4.63 -32.02
N GLY A 240 -1.32 -5.65 -31.26
CA GLY A 240 -2.57 -6.36 -31.52
C GLY A 240 -3.82 -5.53 -31.19
N GLU A 241 -4.94 -5.91 -31.78
CA GLU A 241 -6.23 -5.21 -31.67
C GLU A 241 -7.24 -6.05 -30.87
N PRO A 242 -7.54 -5.71 -29.60
CA PRO A 242 -8.52 -6.45 -28.82
C PRO A 242 -9.93 -6.09 -29.27
N ASN A 243 -10.85 -7.07 -29.19
CA ASN A 243 -12.26 -6.76 -29.38
C ASN A 243 -12.81 -5.93 -28.19
N LEU A 244 -14.00 -5.37 -28.36
CA LEU A 244 -14.64 -4.50 -27.35
C LEU A 244 -14.80 -5.19 -25.98
N ILE A 245 -15.22 -6.46 -25.97
CA ILE A 245 -15.46 -7.22 -24.74
C ILE A 245 -14.14 -7.54 -24.05
N ASP A 246 -13.11 -7.96 -24.79
CA ASP A 246 -11.78 -8.23 -24.24
C ASP A 246 -11.17 -6.96 -23.64
N ALA A 247 -11.29 -5.82 -24.32
CA ALA A 247 -10.75 -4.55 -23.85
C ALA A 247 -11.42 -4.10 -22.53
N TRP A 248 -12.75 -4.20 -22.43
CA TRP A 248 -13.46 -3.93 -21.18
C TRP A 248 -13.17 -4.95 -20.08
N THR A 249 -13.09 -6.24 -20.43
CA THR A 249 -12.76 -7.33 -19.50
C THR A 249 -11.37 -7.14 -18.91
N ALA A 250 -10.38 -6.80 -19.74
CA ALA A 250 -9.02 -6.54 -19.30
C ALA A 250 -8.93 -5.30 -18.40
N ALA A 251 -9.57 -4.19 -18.77
CA ALA A 251 -9.52 -2.96 -17.99
C ALA A 251 -10.23 -3.10 -16.62
N LEU A 252 -11.43 -3.67 -16.60
CA LEU A 252 -12.19 -3.93 -15.36
C LEU A 252 -11.52 -5.03 -14.52
N GLY A 253 -11.04 -6.08 -15.19
CA GLY A 253 -10.32 -7.19 -14.59
C GLY A 253 -9.06 -6.71 -13.90
N TYR A 254 -8.25 -5.88 -14.57
CA TYR A 254 -7.04 -5.29 -13.97
C TYR A 254 -7.37 -4.44 -12.73
N TYR A 255 -8.43 -3.64 -12.79
CA TYR A 255 -8.85 -2.82 -11.65
C TYR A 255 -9.21 -3.68 -10.43
N ALA A 256 -9.89 -4.81 -10.64
CA ALA A 256 -10.18 -5.78 -9.58
C ALA A 256 -8.92 -6.55 -9.14
N GLN A 257 -8.15 -7.07 -10.08
CA GLN A 257 -6.91 -7.83 -9.86
C GLN A 257 -5.94 -7.05 -8.97
N LEU A 258 -5.64 -5.79 -9.33
CA LEU A 258 -4.73 -4.93 -8.58
C LEU A 258 -5.22 -4.73 -7.13
N TYR A 259 -6.52 -4.51 -6.95
CA TYR A 259 -7.10 -4.38 -5.61
C TYR A 259 -6.99 -5.67 -4.79
N PHE A 260 -7.37 -6.81 -5.36
CA PHE A 260 -7.41 -8.08 -4.64
C PHE A 260 -6.02 -8.65 -4.35
N ASP A 261 -5.07 -8.44 -5.26
CA ASP A 261 -3.66 -8.80 -5.06
C ASP A 261 -3.10 -8.04 -3.84
N PHE A 262 -3.16 -6.71 -3.90
CA PHE A 262 -2.52 -5.89 -2.90
C PHE A 262 -3.27 -5.89 -1.56
N SER A 263 -4.60 -5.90 -1.58
CA SER A 263 -5.38 -6.05 -0.34
C SER A 263 -5.24 -7.44 0.26
N GLY A 264 -5.07 -8.48 -0.56
CA GLY A 264 -4.80 -9.85 -0.09
C GLY A 264 -3.45 -9.94 0.64
N TYR A 265 -2.41 -9.35 0.05
CA TYR A 265 -1.10 -9.21 0.71
C TYR A 265 -1.19 -8.45 2.04
N SER A 266 -1.89 -7.31 2.03
CA SER A 266 -2.07 -6.49 3.24
C SER A 266 -2.80 -7.25 4.35
N ASP A 267 -3.82 -8.05 4.02
CA ASP A 267 -4.54 -8.85 5.01
C ASP A 267 -3.67 -9.96 5.60
N MET A 268 -2.87 -10.64 4.78
CA MET A 268 -1.88 -11.62 5.26
C MET A 268 -0.84 -10.96 6.18
N ALA A 269 -0.34 -9.78 5.82
CA ALA A 269 0.56 -8.98 6.67
C ALA A 269 -0.08 -8.68 8.04
N LEU A 270 -1.31 -8.17 8.05
CA LEU A 270 -2.06 -7.88 9.27
C LEU A 270 -2.26 -9.14 10.11
N GLY A 271 -2.60 -10.27 9.48
CA GLY A 271 -2.84 -11.52 10.19
C GLY A 271 -1.57 -12.11 10.82
N SER A 272 -0.45 -12.09 10.11
CA SER A 272 0.85 -12.52 10.63
C SER A 272 1.34 -11.65 11.78
N ALA A 273 1.17 -10.33 11.68
CA ALA A 273 1.47 -9.42 12.78
C ALA A 273 0.54 -9.67 13.98
N ARG A 274 -0.75 -9.95 13.73
CA ARG A 274 -1.74 -10.19 14.77
C ARG A 274 -1.36 -11.40 15.61
N ILE A 275 -0.91 -12.50 15.00
CA ILE A 275 -0.41 -13.70 15.70
C ILE A 275 0.75 -13.36 16.65
N LEU A 276 1.60 -12.39 16.29
CA LEU A 276 2.72 -11.91 17.12
C LEU A 276 2.30 -10.86 18.16
N GLY A 277 1.00 -10.55 18.27
CA GLY A 277 0.46 -9.58 19.21
C GLY A 277 0.52 -8.13 18.74
N ILE A 278 0.74 -7.88 17.43
CA ILE A 278 0.78 -6.53 16.85
C ILE A 278 -0.39 -6.33 15.88
N ILE A 279 -1.18 -5.29 16.10
CA ILE A 279 -2.25 -4.84 15.20
C ILE A 279 -1.66 -3.77 14.26
N LEU A 280 -1.54 -4.08 12.98
CA LEU A 280 -1.10 -3.11 11.97
C LEU A 280 -2.25 -2.19 11.52
N PRO A 281 -1.97 -0.98 11.02
CA PRO A 281 -2.95 -0.15 10.35
C PRO A 281 -3.45 -0.79 9.06
N ILE A 282 -4.74 -0.65 8.78
CA ILE A 282 -5.32 -1.13 7.53
C ILE A 282 -4.80 -0.32 6.34
N ASN A 283 -4.54 -1.01 5.23
CA ASN A 283 -4.11 -0.33 4.00
C ASN A 283 -5.28 -0.12 3.02
N PHE A 284 -6.35 -0.93 3.13
CA PHE A 284 -7.51 -0.86 2.25
C PHE A 284 -8.83 -0.85 3.04
N ALA A 285 -9.84 -0.13 2.55
CA ALA A 285 -11.18 -0.08 3.17
C ALA A 285 -12.28 -0.09 2.10
N SER A 286 -12.35 -1.16 1.31
CA SER A 286 -13.25 -1.32 0.16
C SER A 286 -13.22 -0.12 -0.82
N PRO A 287 -12.06 0.19 -1.42
CA PRO A 287 -11.90 1.32 -2.34
C PRO A 287 -12.83 1.28 -3.54
N LEU A 288 -13.19 0.08 -4.02
CA LEU A 288 -14.16 -0.12 -5.11
C LEU A 288 -15.59 0.36 -4.76
N LYS A 289 -15.88 0.64 -3.49
CA LYS A 289 -17.16 1.23 -3.05
C LYS A 289 -17.15 2.77 -3.06
N ALA A 290 -16.05 3.41 -3.45
CA ALA A 290 -15.89 4.85 -3.40
C ALA A 290 -16.81 5.58 -4.39
N ASN A 291 -17.32 6.73 -3.96
CA ASN A 291 -18.18 7.59 -4.78
C ASN A 291 -17.45 8.80 -5.40
N SER A 292 -16.18 8.98 -5.06
CA SER A 292 -15.43 10.20 -5.35
C SER A 292 -13.93 9.98 -5.12
N ILE A 293 -13.08 10.79 -5.74
CA ILE A 293 -11.61 10.61 -5.67
C ILE A 293 -11.08 10.80 -4.25
N GLY A 294 -11.66 11.75 -3.50
CA GLY A 294 -11.33 11.94 -2.09
C GLY A 294 -11.77 10.78 -1.19
N ASP A 295 -12.85 10.08 -1.52
CA ASP A 295 -13.29 8.88 -0.80
C ASP A 295 -12.42 7.66 -1.16
N PHE A 296 -12.02 7.55 -2.43
CA PHE A 296 -11.13 6.50 -2.90
C PHE A 296 -9.77 6.52 -2.19
N TYR A 297 -9.09 7.66 -2.12
CA TYR A 297 -7.80 7.76 -1.42
C TYR A 297 -7.89 7.74 0.12
N ARG A 298 -9.11 7.73 0.69
CA ARG A 298 -9.31 7.35 2.10
C ARG A 298 -9.45 5.84 2.31
N ARG A 299 -9.55 5.08 1.23
CA ARG A 299 -9.81 3.63 1.22
C ARG A 299 -8.76 2.83 0.45
N TRP A 300 -7.95 3.48 -0.37
CA TRP A 300 -6.89 2.89 -1.18
C TRP A 300 -5.53 3.27 -0.61
N HIS A 301 -4.66 2.28 -0.43
CA HIS A 301 -3.28 2.44 0.03
C HIS A 301 -3.10 3.49 1.15
N ILE A 302 -3.95 3.39 2.18
CA ILE A 302 -4.17 4.41 3.21
C ILE A 302 -2.86 4.81 3.89
N THR A 303 -1.99 3.85 4.17
CA THR A 303 -0.72 4.14 4.87
C THR A 303 0.26 4.93 4.01
N LEU A 304 0.28 4.70 2.69
CA LEU A 304 1.09 5.51 1.77
C LEU A 304 0.54 6.93 1.69
N THR A 305 -0.78 7.08 1.53
CA THR A 305 -1.43 8.40 1.50
C THR A 305 -1.08 9.23 2.75
N ARG A 306 -1.02 8.59 3.94
CA ARG A 306 -0.62 9.26 5.18
C ARG A 306 0.83 9.77 5.15
N VAL A 307 1.76 8.97 4.62
CA VAL A 307 3.18 9.35 4.54
C VAL A 307 3.39 10.47 3.54
N ILE A 308 2.84 10.33 2.33
CA ILE A 308 2.97 11.37 1.31
C ILE A 308 2.29 12.66 1.81
N ALA A 309 1.14 12.57 2.46
CA ALA A 309 0.49 13.74 3.03
C ALA A 309 1.34 14.43 4.13
N LEU A 310 2.07 13.64 4.93
CA LEU A 310 2.95 14.14 5.98
C LEU A 310 4.16 14.90 5.42
N PHE A 311 4.80 14.37 4.37
CA PHE A 311 6.02 14.97 3.81
C PHE A 311 5.77 15.99 2.70
N MET A 312 4.72 15.82 1.89
CA MET A 312 4.47 16.62 0.69
C MET A 312 3.25 17.53 0.86
N TYR A 313 2.05 16.95 0.98
CA TYR A 313 0.80 17.72 0.96
C TYR A 313 0.72 18.76 2.09
N THR A 314 1.00 18.36 3.33
CA THR A 314 0.82 19.22 4.50
C THR A 314 1.79 20.40 4.50
N PRO A 315 3.11 20.21 4.31
CA PRO A 315 4.04 21.33 4.20
C PRO A 315 3.71 22.26 3.04
N LEU A 316 3.36 21.72 1.87
CA LEU A 316 3.05 22.53 0.68
C LEU A 316 1.76 23.33 0.85
N SER A 317 0.73 22.74 1.46
CA SER A 317 -0.52 23.45 1.78
C SER A 317 -0.32 24.58 2.79
N LEU A 318 0.50 24.36 3.82
CA LEU A 318 0.84 25.39 4.80
C LEU A 318 1.66 26.53 4.18
N PHE A 319 2.62 26.20 3.30
CA PHE A 319 3.36 27.19 2.53
C PHE A 319 2.42 28.00 1.64
N GLY A 320 1.56 27.32 0.88
CA GLY A 320 0.58 27.93 -0.01
C GLY A 320 -0.38 28.87 0.72
N ALA A 321 -0.88 28.46 1.88
CA ALA A 321 -1.74 29.28 2.73
C ALA A 321 -1.03 30.56 3.21
N ARG A 322 0.22 30.45 3.65
CA ARG A 322 1.03 31.60 4.10
C ARG A 322 1.38 32.54 2.95
N PHE A 323 1.70 32.00 1.78
CA PHE A 323 2.00 32.77 0.58
C PHE A 323 0.78 33.54 0.08
N ALA A 324 -0.36 32.85 -0.06
CA ALA A 324 -1.61 33.46 -0.46
C ALA A 324 -2.05 34.59 0.48
N ALA A 325 -1.94 34.37 1.80
CA ALA A 325 -2.30 35.38 2.80
C ALA A 325 -1.43 36.65 2.73
N ARG A 326 -0.17 36.55 2.29
CA ARG A 326 0.78 37.67 2.24
C ARG A 326 0.79 38.42 0.91
N HIS A 327 0.61 37.71 -0.20
CA HIS A 327 0.92 38.24 -1.53
C HIS A 327 -0.30 38.35 -2.46
N ILE A 328 -1.44 37.74 -2.12
CA ILE A 328 -2.57 37.64 -3.05
C ILE A 328 -3.83 38.26 -2.44
N LYS A 329 -4.20 39.44 -2.96
CA LYS A 329 -5.46 40.12 -2.58
C LYS A 329 -6.70 39.51 -3.24
N TRP A 330 -6.53 38.89 -4.42
CA TRP A 330 -7.62 38.28 -5.18
C TRP A 330 -7.91 36.84 -4.75
N LYS A 331 -9.06 36.61 -4.10
CA LYS A 331 -9.48 35.31 -3.56
C LYS A 331 -9.50 34.15 -4.57
N PRO A 332 -9.87 34.34 -5.86
CA PRO A 332 -9.79 33.26 -6.85
C PRO A 332 -8.35 32.83 -7.15
N LEU A 333 -7.44 33.79 -7.31
CA LEU A 333 -6.03 33.53 -7.64
C LEU A 333 -5.28 32.87 -6.48
N ALA A 334 -5.71 33.14 -5.25
CA ALA A 334 -5.18 32.51 -4.03
C ALA A 334 -5.43 30.99 -3.97
N ARG A 335 -6.37 30.45 -4.76
CA ARG A 335 -6.72 29.01 -4.75
C ARG A 335 -5.61 28.13 -5.31
N PHE A 336 -4.86 28.62 -6.29
CA PHE A 336 -3.79 27.85 -6.93
C PHE A 336 -2.72 27.42 -5.91
N PRO A 337 -2.04 28.33 -5.19
CA PRO A 337 -1.05 27.92 -4.20
C PRO A 337 -1.68 27.24 -2.98
N LEU A 338 -2.93 27.55 -2.62
CA LEU A 338 -3.58 27.04 -1.41
C LEU A 338 -4.05 25.58 -1.52
N ILE A 339 -4.62 25.20 -2.67
CA ILE A 339 -5.32 23.91 -2.83
C ILE A 339 -4.80 23.15 -4.05
N TRP A 340 -4.71 23.80 -5.20
CA TRP A 340 -4.48 23.09 -6.46
C TRP A 340 -3.05 22.58 -6.57
N LEU A 341 -2.06 23.44 -6.29
CA LEU A 341 -0.65 23.07 -6.33
C LEU A 341 -0.32 21.92 -5.34
N PRO A 342 -0.75 21.95 -4.06
CA PRO A 342 -0.57 20.81 -3.17
C PRO A 342 -1.15 19.50 -3.69
N LEU A 343 -2.33 19.52 -4.31
CA LEU A 343 -2.97 18.32 -4.86
C LEU A 343 -2.22 17.79 -6.08
N LEU A 344 -1.90 18.66 -7.04
CA LEU A 344 -1.19 18.30 -8.26
C LEU A 344 0.18 17.70 -7.93
N VAL A 345 0.97 18.37 -7.10
CA VAL A 345 2.29 17.88 -6.67
C VAL A 345 2.17 16.57 -5.90
N ASN A 346 1.18 16.44 -5.01
CA ASN A 346 1.00 15.22 -4.23
C ASN A 346 0.73 13.99 -5.11
N PHE A 347 -0.16 14.10 -6.10
CA PHE A 347 -0.44 13.00 -7.01
C PHE A 347 0.69 12.73 -8.00
N GLU A 348 1.38 13.76 -8.45
CA GLU A 348 2.55 13.60 -9.31
C GLU A 348 3.67 12.86 -8.59
N VAL A 349 3.97 13.21 -7.33
CA VAL A 349 4.97 12.50 -6.51
C VAL A 349 4.57 11.05 -6.29
N ILE A 350 3.27 10.76 -6.08
CA ILE A 350 2.78 9.37 -5.97
C ILE A 350 3.00 8.61 -7.28
N ALA A 351 2.70 9.23 -8.43
CA ALA A 351 2.82 8.56 -9.72
C ALA A 351 4.29 8.33 -10.12
N LEU A 352 5.14 9.34 -9.92
CA LEU A 352 6.60 9.22 -10.06
C LEU A 352 7.22 8.26 -9.03
N TRP A 353 6.54 8.01 -7.91
CA TRP A 353 6.91 6.93 -6.98
C TRP A 353 6.53 5.53 -7.50
N HIS A 354 5.61 5.40 -8.46
CA HIS A 354 5.31 4.13 -9.14
C HIS A 354 6.18 3.84 -10.36
N GLY A 355 6.43 4.82 -11.25
CA GLY A 355 7.44 4.65 -12.31
C GLY A 355 7.83 5.95 -13.00
N ALA A 356 8.74 5.86 -13.97
CA ALA A 356 9.32 7.00 -14.69
C ALA A 356 8.76 7.17 -16.12
N THR A 357 7.87 6.30 -16.57
CA THR A 357 7.27 6.35 -17.92
C THR A 357 6.23 7.46 -18.02
N MET A 358 5.92 7.87 -19.25
CA MET A 358 4.88 8.89 -19.52
C MET A 358 3.49 8.45 -19.05
N THR A 359 3.23 7.15 -18.94
CA THR A 359 1.96 6.63 -18.41
C THR A 359 1.79 7.02 -16.93
N PHE A 360 2.86 6.98 -16.12
CA PHE A 360 2.81 7.44 -14.73
C PHE A 360 2.68 8.96 -14.61
N VAL A 361 3.38 9.73 -15.45
CA VAL A 361 3.22 11.21 -15.46
C VAL A 361 1.77 11.60 -15.77
N LEU A 362 1.18 11.01 -16.82
CA LEU A 362 -0.22 11.25 -17.15
C LEU A 362 -1.16 10.75 -16.04
N PHE A 363 -0.86 9.60 -15.41
CA PHE A 363 -1.64 9.10 -14.28
C PHE A 363 -1.67 10.07 -13.11
N GLY A 364 -0.52 10.65 -12.73
CA GLY A 364 -0.40 11.65 -11.66
C GLY A 364 -1.18 12.92 -11.98
N LEU A 365 -0.99 13.45 -13.18
CA LEU A 365 -1.69 14.64 -13.66
C LEU A 365 -3.22 14.44 -13.69
N LEU A 366 -3.71 13.31 -14.23
CA LEU A 366 -5.14 13.01 -14.31
C LEU A 366 -5.77 12.94 -12.92
N HIS A 367 -5.13 12.28 -11.95
CA HIS A 367 -5.62 12.21 -10.59
C HIS A 367 -5.62 13.55 -9.87
N GLY A 368 -4.55 14.34 -10.05
CA GLY A 368 -4.44 15.68 -9.48
C GLY A 368 -5.52 16.62 -10.03
N LEU A 369 -5.68 16.65 -11.36
CA LEU A 369 -6.72 17.45 -12.02
C LEU A 369 -8.11 16.99 -11.59
N TRP A 370 -8.38 15.69 -11.55
CA TRP A 370 -9.66 15.16 -11.11
C TRP A 370 -9.98 15.59 -9.67
N TYR A 371 -9.02 15.50 -8.75
CA TYR A 371 -9.21 15.95 -7.37
C TYR A 371 -9.50 17.45 -7.29
N VAL A 372 -8.79 18.28 -8.07
CA VAL A 372 -9.04 19.73 -8.17
C VAL A 372 -10.45 20.01 -8.70
N LEU A 373 -10.82 19.39 -9.83
CA LEU A 373 -12.13 19.57 -10.46
C LEU A 373 -13.25 19.15 -9.52
N GLU A 374 -13.12 18.02 -8.84
CA GLU A 374 -14.11 17.56 -7.87
C GLU A 374 -14.22 18.53 -6.67
N THR A 375 -13.08 19.03 -6.18
CA THR A 375 -13.03 20.00 -5.07
C THR A 375 -13.74 21.31 -5.44
N GLU A 376 -13.61 21.77 -6.69
CA GLU A 376 -14.29 22.98 -7.18
C GLU A 376 -15.77 22.70 -7.49
N ALA A 377 -16.10 21.57 -8.12
CA ALA A 377 -17.47 21.16 -8.41
C ALA A 377 -18.32 21.08 -7.14
N LYS A 378 -17.77 20.51 -6.05
CA LYS A 378 -18.47 20.38 -4.75
C LYS A 378 -18.83 21.73 -4.10
N LYS A 379 -18.22 22.84 -4.53
CA LYS A 379 -18.52 24.20 -4.02
C LYS A 379 -19.66 24.88 -4.79
N THR A 380 -20.01 24.41 -5.98
CA THR A 380 -21.03 25.03 -6.84
C THR A 380 -22.43 24.94 -6.23
N SER A 381 -23.31 25.89 -6.59
CA SER A 381 -24.74 25.84 -6.22
C SER A 381 -25.44 24.63 -6.85
N ALA A 382 -25.03 24.24 -8.07
CA ALA A 382 -25.53 23.06 -8.75
C ALA A 382 -25.30 21.78 -7.94
N TRP A 383 -24.07 21.56 -7.44
CA TRP A 383 -23.78 20.41 -6.58
C TRP A 383 -24.59 20.42 -5.29
N ARG A 384 -24.71 21.58 -4.64
CA ARG A 384 -25.51 21.72 -3.40
C ARG A 384 -26.98 21.39 -3.65
N THR A 385 -27.53 21.85 -4.77
CA THR A 385 -28.92 21.60 -5.17
C THR A 385 -29.14 20.13 -5.54
N TRP A 386 -28.23 19.53 -6.30
CA TRP A 386 -28.28 18.11 -6.60
C TRP A 386 -28.23 17.29 -5.31
N LYS A 387 -27.29 17.60 -4.40
CA LYS A 387 -27.15 16.91 -3.12
C LYS A 387 -28.40 17.01 -2.24
N SER A 388 -29.10 18.15 -2.23
CA SER A 388 -30.31 18.32 -1.42
C SER A 388 -31.54 17.65 -2.01
N ARG A 389 -31.64 17.55 -3.35
CA ARG A 389 -32.79 16.95 -4.04
C ARG A 389 -32.69 15.44 -4.27
N SER A 390 -31.48 14.88 -4.22
CA SER A 390 -31.26 13.46 -4.48
C SER A 390 -31.24 12.62 -3.19
N SER A 391 -31.83 11.42 -3.27
CA SER A 391 -31.77 10.44 -2.18
C SER A 391 -30.35 9.92 -1.97
N GLU A 392 -30.04 9.46 -0.75
CA GLU A 392 -28.72 8.91 -0.43
C GLU A 392 -28.36 7.72 -1.34
N THR A 393 -29.33 6.84 -1.60
CA THR A 393 -29.15 5.68 -2.49
C THR A 393 -28.83 6.11 -3.92
N ALA A 394 -29.59 7.06 -4.49
CA ALA A 394 -29.33 7.53 -5.84
C ALA A 394 -27.95 8.18 -5.96
N ARG A 395 -27.54 9.01 -4.97
CA ARG A 395 -26.21 9.62 -4.95
C ARG A 395 -25.09 8.58 -4.89
N ASN A 396 -25.28 7.51 -4.12
CA ASN A 396 -24.28 6.44 -4.01
C ASN A 396 -24.18 5.62 -5.29
N ILE A 397 -25.30 5.26 -5.94
CA ILE A 397 -25.27 4.50 -7.19
C ILE A 397 -24.67 5.33 -8.32
N ILE A 398 -25.20 6.54 -8.54
CA ILE A 398 -24.71 7.45 -9.59
C ILE A 398 -23.25 7.81 -9.34
N GLY A 399 -22.90 8.14 -8.09
CA GLY A 399 -21.53 8.44 -7.69
C GLY A 399 -20.57 7.29 -7.97
N ARG A 400 -20.94 6.04 -7.63
CA ARG A 400 -20.10 4.86 -7.92
C ARG A 400 -19.90 4.64 -9.41
N VAL A 401 -20.96 4.69 -10.21
CA VAL A 401 -20.84 4.43 -11.65
C VAL A 401 -20.02 5.53 -12.32
N ALA A 402 -20.32 6.79 -12.03
CA ALA A 402 -19.59 7.94 -12.56
C ALA A 402 -18.11 7.97 -12.10
N PHE A 403 -17.82 7.40 -10.93
CA PHE A 403 -16.46 7.29 -10.41
C PHE A 403 -15.68 6.09 -10.96
N THR A 404 -16.35 4.94 -11.12
CA THR A 404 -15.69 3.68 -11.48
C THR A 404 -15.14 3.72 -12.89
N VAL A 405 -15.89 4.26 -13.86
CA VAL A 405 -15.46 4.26 -15.27
C VAL A 405 -14.16 5.05 -15.50
N PRO A 406 -14.05 6.33 -15.09
CA PRO A 406 -12.78 7.06 -15.23
C PRO A 406 -11.65 6.40 -14.44
N MET A 407 -11.95 5.79 -13.29
CA MET A 407 -10.94 5.11 -12.48
C MET A 407 -10.39 3.87 -13.18
N VAL A 408 -11.25 3.09 -13.84
CA VAL A 408 -10.84 1.95 -14.68
C VAL A 408 -9.91 2.40 -15.81
N LEU A 409 -10.24 3.51 -16.48
CA LEU A 409 -9.38 4.07 -17.53
C LEU A 409 -8.02 4.53 -16.99
N CYS A 410 -8.00 5.15 -15.81
CA CYS A 410 -6.76 5.54 -15.13
C CYS A 410 -5.91 4.32 -14.73
N PHE A 411 -6.51 3.24 -14.22
CA PHE A 411 -5.75 2.03 -13.89
C PHE A 411 -5.32 1.25 -15.13
N ALA A 412 -6.09 1.28 -16.22
CA ALA A 412 -5.63 0.76 -17.51
C ALA A 412 -4.39 1.53 -18.01
N LEU A 413 -4.35 2.86 -17.82
CA LEU A 413 -3.15 3.67 -18.09
C LEU A 413 -1.98 3.24 -17.21
N PHE A 414 -2.22 2.98 -15.92
CA PHE A 414 -1.20 2.50 -14.99
C PHE A 414 -0.59 1.14 -15.42
N ARG A 415 -1.39 0.22 -15.99
CA ARG A 415 -0.93 -1.09 -16.45
C ARG A 415 -0.22 -1.07 -17.80
N SER A 416 -0.52 -0.07 -18.62
CA SER A 416 -0.02 0.01 -20.00
C SER A 416 1.46 0.37 -20.04
N GLU A 417 2.22 -0.28 -20.93
CA GLU A 417 3.65 0.01 -21.12
C GLU A 417 3.91 1.40 -21.71
N SER A 418 2.98 1.87 -22.55
CA SER A 418 3.07 3.16 -23.22
C SER A 418 1.71 3.84 -23.35
N VAL A 419 1.73 5.15 -23.59
CA VAL A 419 0.52 5.94 -23.85
C VAL A 419 -0.17 5.46 -25.13
N THR A 420 0.60 5.00 -26.11
CA THR A 420 0.07 4.41 -27.36
C THR A 420 -0.72 3.13 -27.08
N THR A 421 -0.12 2.20 -26.33
CA THR A 421 -0.79 0.95 -25.88
C THR A 421 -2.11 1.25 -25.17
N TRP A 422 -2.07 2.18 -24.22
CA TRP A 422 -3.27 2.64 -23.52
C TRP A 422 -4.31 3.22 -24.48
N SER A 423 -3.89 4.06 -25.43
CA SER A 423 -4.81 4.70 -26.38
C SER A 423 -5.49 3.69 -27.31
N HIS A 424 -4.77 2.64 -27.74
CA HIS A 424 -5.33 1.55 -28.54
C HIS A 424 -6.36 0.74 -27.74
N LEU A 425 -6.04 0.39 -26.49
CA LEU A 425 -6.97 -0.29 -25.59
C LEU A 425 -8.24 0.53 -25.38
N VAL A 426 -8.11 1.84 -25.10
CA VAL A 426 -9.27 2.74 -24.93
C VAL A 426 -10.05 2.88 -26.23
N GLY A 427 -9.38 2.94 -27.39
CA GLY A 427 -10.03 2.94 -28.71
C GLY A 427 -10.92 1.71 -28.90
N ALA A 428 -10.42 0.53 -28.56
CA ALA A 428 -11.18 -0.72 -28.60
C ALA A 428 -12.39 -0.72 -27.65
N MET A 429 -12.23 -0.22 -26.42
CA MET A 429 -13.33 -0.11 -25.44
C MET A 429 -14.50 0.74 -25.94
N PHE A 430 -14.24 1.75 -26.76
CA PHE A 430 -15.26 2.66 -27.29
C PHE A 430 -15.57 2.44 -28.79
N GLY A 431 -15.19 1.28 -29.34
CA GLY A 431 -15.62 0.83 -30.66
C GLY A 431 -14.96 1.55 -31.85
N GLN A 432 -13.74 2.07 -31.68
CA GLN A 432 -12.97 2.65 -32.79
C GLN A 432 -12.41 1.58 -33.75
N GLN A 433 -12.34 0.32 -33.31
CA GLN A 433 -11.97 -0.82 -34.15
C GLN A 433 -13.25 -1.54 -34.63
N ALA A 434 -13.24 -2.01 -35.88
CA ALA A 434 -14.38 -2.67 -36.48
C ALA A 434 -14.79 -3.86 -35.61
N LEU A 435 -16.01 -3.83 -35.07
CA LEU A 435 -16.61 -4.90 -34.27
C LEU A 435 -16.82 -6.13 -35.16
N PRO A 436 -16.00 -7.18 -35.07
CA PRO A 436 -16.40 -8.46 -35.59
C PRO A 436 -17.24 -9.09 -34.48
N LEU A 437 -18.52 -8.71 -34.37
CA LEU A 437 -19.44 -9.34 -33.40
C LEU A 437 -19.54 -10.86 -33.62
N ASP A 438 -19.15 -11.32 -34.81
CA ASP A 438 -18.97 -12.73 -35.19
C ASP A 438 -17.77 -13.41 -34.51
N GLN A 439 -16.81 -12.64 -33.97
CA GLN A 439 -15.65 -13.15 -33.23
C GLN A 439 -15.84 -13.17 -31.71
N VAL A 440 -16.95 -12.63 -31.19
CA VAL A 440 -17.27 -12.69 -29.76
C VAL A 440 -17.81 -14.07 -29.41
N GLY A 441 -17.03 -14.84 -28.67
CA GLY A 441 -17.41 -16.16 -28.18
C GLY A 441 -18.20 -16.11 -26.87
N LEU A 442 -18.86 -17.23 -26.54
CA LEU A 442 -19.46 -17.45 -25.21
C LEU A 442 -18.43 -17.35 -24.08
N ARG A 443 -17.16 -17.64 -24.38
CA ARG A 443 -16.04 -17.53 -23.45
C ARG A 443 -15.86 -16.08 -23.01
N ASP A 444 -15.75 -15.15 -23.94
CA ASP A 444 -15.45 -13.74 -23.68
C ASP A 444 -16.58 -13.09 -22.84
N VAL A 445 -17.83 -13.45 -23.15
CA VAL A 445 -19.00 -13.04 -22.35
C VAL A 445 -18.95 -13.64 -20.95
N GLY A 446 -18.53 -14.91 -20.81
CA GLY A 446 -18.35 -15.56 -19.51
C GLY A 446 -17.27 -14.92 -18.65
N GLU A 447 -16.14 -14.53 -19.26
CA GLU A 447 -15.04 -13.84 -18.60
C GLU A 447 -15.47 -12.44 -18.12
N LEU A 448 -16.16 -11.68 -18.96
CA LEU A 448 -16.73 -10.39 -18.57
C LEU A 448 -17.77 -10.53 -17.44
N ALA A 449 -18.65 -11.53 -17.52
CA ALA A 449 -19.64 -11.80 -16.49
C ALA A 449 -18.98 -12.15 -15.15
N LEU A 450 -17.87 -12.90 -15.16
CA LEU A 450 -17.08 -13.19 -13.97
C LEU A 450 -16.50 -11.92 -13.35
N VAL A 451 -15.93 -11.02 -14.16
CA VAL A 451 -15.40 -9.73 -13.68
C VAL A 451 -16.52 -8.89 -13.03
N PHE A 452 -17.70 -8.82 -13.66
CA PHE A 452 -18.86 -8.14 -13.05
C PHE A 452 -19.33 -8.82 -11.76
N ALA A 453 -19.32 -10.15 -11.68
CA ALA A 453 -19.66 -10.88 -10.47
C ALA A 453 -18.68 -10.54 -9.33
N ILE A 454 -17.39 -10.40 -9.63
CA ILE A 454 -16.34 -10.02 -8.66
C ILE A 454 -16.51 -8.57 -8.19
N LEU A 455 -16.83 -7.65 -9.09
CA LEU A 455 -17.14 -6.26 -8.73
C LEU A 455 -18.43 -6.19 -7.88
N GLY A 456 -19.44 -6.98 -8.22
CA GLY A 456 -20.67 -7.15 -7.44
C GLY A 456 -20.39 -7.69 -6.03
N PHE A 457 -19.57 -8.74 -5.92
CA PHE A 457 -19.09 -9.27 -4.64
C PHE A 457 -18.50 -8.15 -3.78
N CYS A 458 -17.61 -7.32 -4.35
CA CYS A 458 -17.03 -6.17 -3.67
C CYS A 458 -18.05 -5.13 -3.21
N TRP A 459 -19.08 -4.85 -4.01
CA TRP A 459 -20.05 -3.79 -3.70
C TRP A 459 -21.06 -4.18 -2.62
N PHE A 460 -21.50 -5.45 -2.62
CA PHE A 460 -22.59 -5.89 -1.74
C PHE A 460 -22.11 -6.51 -0.44
N LEU A 461 -21.00 -7.25 -0.44
CA LEU A 461 -20.54 -7.97 0.74
C LEU A 461 -19.74 -7.08 1.70
N PRO A 462 -19.73 -7.43 3.00
CA PRO A 462 -18.84 -6.80 3.96
C PRO A 462 -17.39 -7.15 3.66
N ASN A 463 -16.47 -6.23 3.90
CA ASN A 463 -15.03 -6.53 3.85
C ASN A 463 -14.58 -7.30 5.11
N ALA A 464 -13.33 -7.79 5.06
CA ALA A 464 -12.72 -8.56 6.15
C ALA A 464 -12.81 -7.84 7.51
N TYR A 465 -12.61 -6.52 7.52
CA TYR A 465 -12.61 -5.73 8.73
C TYR A 465 -14.03 -5.44 9.26
N GLU A 466 -15.01 -5.31 8.37
CA GLU A 466 -16.43 -5.22 8.73
C GLU A 466 -16.95 -6.54 9.32
N LEU A 467 -16.47 -7.67 8.80
CA LEU A 467 -16.77 -9.02 9.32
C LEU A 467 -16.17 -9.22 10.71
N ALA A 468 -14.89 -8.89 10.90
CA ALA A 468 -14.17 -9.07 12.17
C ALA A 468 -14.26 -7.84 13.11
N ARG A 469 -15.24 -6.94 12.91
CA ARG A 469 -15.31 -5.63 13.59
C ARG A 469 -15.31 -5.68 15.11
N ASP A 470 -15.84 -6.76 15.69
CA ASP A 470 -15.91 -6.94 17.14
C ASP A 470 -14.55 -7.32 17.75
N HIS A 471 -13.52 -7.59 16.94
CA HIS A 471 -12.23 -8.17 17.39
C HIS A 471 -11.01 -7.32 17.01
N LYS A 472 -11.22 -6.03 16.69
CA LYS A 472 -10.18 -5.04 16.35
C LYS A 472 -9.19 -5.56 15.28
N PRO A 473 -9.65 -5.81 14.04
CA PRO A 473 -8.86 -6.51 13.03
C PRO A 473 -7.72 -5.68 12.43
N GLY A 474 -7.70 -4.37 12.68
CA GLY A 474 -6.64 -3.46 12.24
C GLY A 474 -6.80 -2.09 12.90
N LEU A 475 -5.77 -1.23 12.80
CA LEU A 475 -5.87 0.17 13.21
C LEU A 475 -6.49 1.00 12.09
N PHE A 476 -7.57 1.72 12.41
CA PHE A 476 -8.28 2.57 11.47
C PHE A 476 -7.86 4.02 11.67
N THR A 477 -7.55 4.71 10.57
CA THR A 477 -7.18 6.13 10.58
C THR A 477 -8.34 7.04 10.21
N TRP A 478 -9.49 6.46 9.86
CA TRP A 478 -10.70 7.16 9.45
C TRP A 478 -11.94 6.39 9.92
N THR A 479 -13.03 7.12 10.20
CA THR A 479 -14.33 6.54 10.51
C THR A 479 -15.15 6.36 9.23
N TYR A 480 -15.32 5.12 8.80
CA TYR A 480 -16.08 4.81 7.60
C TYR A 480 -17.59 4.74 7.91
N PRO A 481 -18.46 5.27 7.03
CA PRO A 481 -19.90 5.10 7.19
C PRO A 481 -20.25 3.62 7.27
N ALA A 482 -21.09 3.25 8.23
CA ALA A 482 -21.55 1.88 8.36
C ALA A 482 -22.29 1.45 7.08
N ASN A 483 -21.89 0.31 6.52
CA ASN A 483 -22.59 -0.29 5.40
C ASN A 483 -24.00 -0.70 5.87
N ARG A 484 -25.03 -0.07 5.30
CA ARG A 484 -26.44 -0.30 5.67
C ARG A 484 -27.06 -1.52 4.97
N ASN A 485 -26.31 -2.21 4.12
CA ASN A 485 -26.80 -3.41 3.44
C ASN A 485 -27.14 -4.53 4.45
N LEU A 486 -28.17 -5.33 4.17
CA LEU A 486 -28.56 -6.46 5.02
C LEU A 486 -27.40 -7.44 5.26
N LEU A 487 -26.59 -7.69 4.22
CA LEU A 487 -25.40 -8.55 4.30
C LEU A 487 -24.29 -7.98 5.20
N ALA A 488 -24.27 -6.66 5.46
CA ALA A 488 -23.32 -6.07 6.38
C ALA A 488 -23.59 -6.42 7.86
N ARG A 489 -24.76 -7.02 8.14
CA ARG A 489 -25.08 -7.58 9.46
C ARG A 489 -24.31 -8.87 9.74
N ILE A 490 -23.80 -9.54 8.71
CA ILE A 490 -22.95 -10.73 8.87
C ILE A 490 -21.70 -10.31 9.66
N LYS A 491 -21.39 -11.10 10.68
CA LYS A 491 -20.23 -10.93 11.54
C LYS A 491 -19.47 -12.25 11.61
N TRP A 492 -18.15 -12.16 11.51
CA TRP A 492 -17.29 -13.28 11.80
C TRP A 492 -17.24 -13.52 13.31
N ALA A 493 -17.20 -14.79 13.70
CA ALA A 493 -17.03 -15.21 15.09
C ALA A 493 -16.19 -16.51 15.12
N PRO A 494 -15.35 -16.71 16.14
CA PRO A 494 -14.52 -17.90 16.27
C PRO A 494 -15.35 -19.10 16.74
N ASN A 495 -16.18 -19.65 15.84
CA ASN A 495 -17.02 -20.82 16.08
C ASN A 495 -16.86 -21.87 14.96
N ILE A 496 -17.45 -23.04 15.14
CA ILE A 496 -17.28 -24.17 14.22
C ILE A 496 -17.81 -23.90 12.80
N ILE A 497 -18.86 -23.08 12.67
CA ILE A 497 -19.45 -22.74 11.37
C ILE A 497 -18.44 -21.92 10.56
N TRP A 498 -17.92 -20.84 11.14
CA TRP A 498 -16.86 -20.07 10.51
C TRP A 498 -15.58 -20.88 10.33
N GLY A 499 -15.26 -21.77 11.26
CA GLY A 499 -14.16 -22.72 11.11
C GLY A 499 -14.28 -23.56 9.83
N GLY A 500 -15.46 -24.13 9.57
CA GLY A 500 -15.74 -24.90 8.36
C GLY A 500 -15.65 -24.05 7.08
N ILE A 501 -16.22 -22.84 7.09
CA ILE A 501 -16.15 -21.90 5.96
C ILE A 501 -14.68 -21.55 5.64
N MET A 502 -13.90 -21.21 6.67
CA MET A 502 -12.49 -20.83 6.52
C MET A 502 -11.63 -22.01 6.09
N ALA A 503 -11.90 -23.22 6.58
CA ALA A 503 -11.22 -24.44 6.14
C ALA A 503 -11.50 -24.73 4.66
N GLY A 504 -12.75 -24.61 4.20
CA GLY A 504 -13.11 -24.74 2.80
C GLY A 504 -12.40 -23.71 1.91
N ALA A 505 -12.38 -22.44 2.34
CA ALA A 505 -11.66 -21.38 1.63
C ALA A 505 -10.14 -21.64 1.55
N LEU A 506 -9.53 -22.12 2.65
CA LEU A 506 -8.11 -22.46 2.69
C LEU A 506 -7.79 -23.66 1.78
N LEU A 507 -8.57 -24.75 1.84
CA LEU A 507 -8.37 -25.93 0.98
C LEU A 507 -8.51 -25.56 -0.50
N GLY A 508 -9.53 -24.77 -0.84
CA GLY A 508 -9.70 -24.24 -2.20
C GLY A 508 -8.50 -23.40 -2.63
N THR A 509 -8.00 -22.53 -1.75
CA THR A 509 -6.81 -21.72 -2.04
C THR A 509 -5.56 -22.58 -2.25
N LEU A 510 -5.27 -23.52 -1.34
CA LEU A 510 -4.09 -24.38 -1.42
C LEU A 510 -4.06 -25.25 -2.68
N TYR A 511 -5.23 -25.69 -3.15
CA TYR A 511 -5.33 -26.38 -4.44
C TYR A 511 -4.77 -25.53 -5.60
N TYR A 512 -5.07 -24.23 -5.62
CA TYR A 512 -4.59 -23.31 -6.66
C TYR A 512 -3.15 -22.83 -6.45
N VAL A 513 -2.65 -22.73 -5.21
CA VAL A 513 -1.24 -22.33 -4.94
C VAL A 513 -0.24 -23.22 -5.69
N SER A 514 -0.55 -24.51 -5.87
CA SER A 514 0.30 -25.43 -6.63
C SER A 514 0.35 -25.19 -8.15
N ARG A 515 -0.42 -24.22 -8.67
CA ARG A 515 -0.70 -24.03 -10.11
C ARG A 515 -0.57 -22.58 -10.60
N LEU A 516 0.11 -21.69 -9.87
CA LEU A 516 0.07 -20.25 -10.13
C LEU A 516 1.44 -19.57 -10.34
N PRO A 517 1.48 -18.49 -11.16
CA PRO A 517 2.66 -17.65 -11.38
C PRO A 517 2.97 -16.69 -10.21
N PRO A 518 4.16 -16.04 -10.18
CA PRO A 518 4.60 -15.17 -9.08
C PRO A 518 3.85 -13.82 -8.94
N PHE A 519 4.10 -13.12 -7.84
CA PHE A 519 3.43 -11.91 -7.33
C PHE A 519 3.69 -10.63 -8.18
N ILE A 520 2.66 -9.86 -8.57
CA ILE A 520 2.72 -8.81 -9.63
C ILE A 520 3.28 -7.46 -9.16
N TYR A 521 3.03 -7.05 -7.90
CA TYR A 521 3.46 -5.72 -7.42
C TYR A 521 5.00 -5.53 -7.31
N LEU A 522 5.77 -6.56 -7.65
CA LEU A 522 7.23 -6.57 -7.58
C LEU A 522 7.89 -6.38 -8.96
N GLY A 523 7.11 -6.24 -10.04
CA GLY A 523 7.57 -6.18 -11.42
C GLY A 523 7.53 -4.80 -12.10
N PHE A 524 7.74 -3.70 -11.36
CA PHE A 524 7.86 -2.35 -11.94
C PHE A 524 9.20 -1.70 -11.66
#